data_AF-A0A1S8A7L2-F1
#
_entry.id   AF-A0A1S8A7L2-F1
#
_cell.length_a   1.000
_cell.length_b   1.000
_cell.length_c   1.000
_cell.angle_alpha   90.00
_cell.angle_beta   90.00
_cell.angle_gamma   90.00
#
_symmetry.space_group_name_H-M   'P 1'
#
loop_
_entity.id
_entity.type
_entity.pdbx_description
1 polymer ?
#
loop_
_entity_poly.entity_id
_entity_poly.type
_entity_poly.pdbx_seq_one_letter_code
_entity_poly.pdbx_strand_id
1 'polypeptide(L)'
;MFPRDAAIYLGNFEAFRLMDCRETPNDGTLYLAALLALPEFVQWLVDEGKHDPGHQAEEYGMMIPLAVACASRPVPWCRLANKEHDWYSRQKHTIRALVSVTDLSWRYRQKTILHIALDHGPDVTKLMIDALAIAKDPEKDERYLYTDRSGIRYSPDQYIKRLLEVSSSRKKALVKCFEGTGMISRYYRGPGEGDQPDGCRGIVAGNQTLGMILERIQRAG
;
A
#
# COMPACT_ATOMS: atom_id res chain seq x y z
N MET A 1 -28.95 -8.41 -13.82
CA MET A 1 -28.21 -7.29 -13.23
C MET A 1 -29.20 -6.44 -12.48
N PHE A 2 -29.04 -6.27 -11.16
CA PHE A 2 -29.95 -5.42 -10.40
C PHE A 2 -29.67 -3.93 -10.71
N PRO A 3 -30.66 -3.03 -10.62
CA PRO A 3 -30.48 -1.61 -10.91
C PRO A 3 -29.34 -0.93 -10.12
N ARG A 4 -29.13 -1.32 -8.87
CA ARG A 4 -28.00 -0.90 -8.02
C ARG A 4 -26.64 -1.27 -8.64
N ASP A 5 -26.49 -2.52 -9.07
CA ASP A 5 -25.26 -3.01 -9.71
C ASP A 5 -24.98 -2.21 -10.99
N ALA A 6 -26.01 -1.97 -11.79
CA ALA A 6 -25.86 -1.17 -13.02
C ALA A 6 -25.37 0.25 -12.72
N ALA A 7 -25.86 0.87 -11.64
CA ALA A 7 -25.42 2.22 -11.24
C ALA A 7 -23.94 2.26 -10.88
N ILE A 8 -23.44 1.32 -10.08
CA ILE A 8 -22.01 1.27 -9.74
C ILE A 8 -21.14 0.91 -10.97
N TYR A 9 -21.56 -0.01 -11.83
CA TYR A 9 -20.82 -0.32 -13.06
C TYR A 9 -20.73 0.88 -14.01
N LEU A 10 -21.75 1.72 -14.07
CA LEU A 10 -21.74 2.96 -14.87
C LEU A 10 -20.96 4.09 -14.19
N GLY A 11 -20.79 4.03 -12.87
CA GLY A 11 -20.28 5.11 -12.03
C GLY A 11 -21.31 6.22 -11.77
N ASN A 12 -22.60 5.88 -11.71
CA ASN A 12 -23.67 6.83 -11.39
C ASN A 12 -23.92 6.87 -9.87
N PHE A 13 -23.20 7.75 -9.17
CA PHE A 13 -23.26 7.81 -7.70
C PHE A 13 -24.65 8.21 -7.20
N GLU A 14 -25.30 9.19 -7.83
CA GLU A 14 -26.63 9.64 -7.42
C GLU A 14 -27.68 8.53 -7.55
N ALA A 15 -27.69 7.82 -8.68
CA ALA A 15 -28.61 6.71 -8.88
C ALA A 15 -28.31 5.57 -7.90
N PHE A 16 -27.02 5.27 -7.65
CA PHE A 16 -26.62 4.27 -6.68
C PHE A 16 -27.15 4.59 -5.29
N ARG A 17 -26.94 5.82 -4.79
CA ARG A 17 -27.39 6.27 -3.47
C ARG A 17 -28.91 6.17 -3.30
N LEU A 18 -29.69 6.45 -4.35
CA LEU A 18 -31.16 6.33 -4.31
C LEU A 18 -31.65 4.87 -4.30
N MET A 19 -30.84 3.95 -4.82
CA MET A 19 -31.20 2.53 -4.95
C MET A 19 -30.59 1.65 -3.87
N ASP A 20 -29.59 2.14 -3.14
CA ASP A 20 -28.94 1.40 -2.07
C ASP A 20 -29.77 1.41 -0.79
N CYS A 21 -30.85 0.62 -0.84
CA CYS A 21 -31.77 0.43 0.28
C CYS A 21 -31.38 -0.77 1.17
N ARG A 22 -30.21 -1.40 0.92
CA ARG A 22 -29.80 -2.66 1.56
C ARG A 22 -28.55 -2.44 2.40
N GLU A 23 -28.73 -2.48 3.72
CA GLU A 23 -27.65 -2.50 4.70
C GLU A 23 -27.16 -3.93 4.91
N THR A 24 -26.61 -4.57 3.89
CA THR A 24 -25.80 -5.78 4.13
C THR A 24 -24.34 -5.33 4.20
N PRO A 25 -23.74 -5.22 5.41
CA PRO A 25 -22.35 -4.86 5.52
C PRO A 25 -21.49 -5.86 4.75
N ASN A 26 -20.43 -5.35 4.12
CA ASN A 26 -19.41 -6.17 3.45
C ASN A 26 -19.92 -7.10 2.32
N ASP A 27 -21.01 -6.74 1.64
CA ASP A 27 -21.58 -7.48 0.49
C ASP A 27 -20.71 -7.50 -0.79
N GLY A 28 -19.47 -7.02 -0.73
CA GLY A 28 -18.57 -6.88 -1.88
C GLY A 28 -18.65 -5.54 -2.61
N THR A 29 -19.60 -4.65 -2.29
CA THR A 29 -19.77 -3.38 -3.02
C THR A 29 -18.59 -2.43 -2.85
N LEU A 30 -18.00 -2.37 -1.65
CA LEU A 30 -16.80 -1.57 -1.39
C LEU A 30 -15.60 -2.04 -2.25
N TYR A 31 -15.46 -3.35 -2.44
CA TYR A 31 -14.43 -3.90 -3.32
C TYR A 31 -14.66 -3.54 -4.78
N LEU A 32 -15.91 -3.62 -5.25
CA LEU A 32 -16.26 -3.24 -6.61
C LEU A 32 -16.00 -1.74 -6.84
N ALA A 33 -16.38 -0.88 -5.88
CA ALA A 33 -16.07 0.56 -5.94
C ALA A 33 -14.56 0.83 -6.00
N ALA A 34 -13.77 0.11 -5.20
CA ALA A 34 -12.31 0.19 -5.21
C ALA A 34 -11.71 -0.28 -6.54
N LEU A 35 -12.17 -1.42 -7.06
CA LEU A 35 -11.72 -2.00 -8.34
C LEU A 35 -12.00 -1.07 -9.52
N LEU A 36 -13.17 -0.43 -9.54
CA LEU A 36 -13.59 0.50 -10.59
C LEU A 36 -13.04 1.92 -10.42
N ALA A 37 -12.27 2.17 -9.34
CA ALA A 37 -11.76 3.48 -8.97
C ALA A 37 -12.88 4.53 -8.85
N LEU A 38 -13.83 4.32 -7.93
CA LEU A 38 -14.98 5.19 -7.72
C LEU A 38 -14.89 5.86 -6.33
N PRO A 39 -14.22 7.03 -6.20
CA PRO A 39 -13.92 7.63 -4.90
C PRO A 39 -15.15 8.02 -4.09
N GLU A 40 -16.19 8.59 -4.72
CA GLU A 40 -17.42 9.00 -4.02
C GLU A 40 -18.18 7.80 -3.45
N PHE A 41 -18.25 6.71 -4.22
CA PHE A 41 -18.84 5.46 -3.78
C PHE A 41 -18.06 4.89 -2.59
N VAL A 42 -16.72 4.84 -2.70
CA VAL A 42 -15.86 4.38 -1.61
C VAL A 42 -16.13 5.17 -0.34
N GLN A 43 -16.09 6.51 -0.43
CA GLN A 43 -16.33 7.38 0.73
C GLN A 43 -17.68 7.08 1.36
N TRP A 44 -18.75 7.08 0.57
CA TRP A 44 -20.10 6.83 1.07
C TRP A 44 -20.29 5.44 1.70
N LEU A 45 -19.59 4.42 1.17
CA LEU A 45 -19.64 3.05 1.67
C LEU A 45 -18.85 2.86 2.97
N VAL A 46 -17.77 3.61 3.19
CA VAL A 46 -17.00 3.56 4.45
C VAL A 46 -17.55 4.51 5.52
N ASP A 47 -18.26 5.56 5.09
CA ASP A 47 -18.88 6.53 5.99
C ASP A 47 -19.83 5.83 6.97
N GLU A 48 -19.82 6.31 8.22
CA GLU A 48 -20.64 5.81 9.33
C GLU A 48 -20.47 4.30 9.62
N GLY A 49 -19.42 3.65 9.10
CA GLY A 49 -19.11 2.25 9.38
C GLY A 49 -19.99 1.23 8.65
N LYS A 50 -20.63 1.61 7.54
CA LYS A 50 -21.49 0.72 6.75
C LYS A 50 -20.75 -0.48 6.17
N HIS A 51 -19.52 -0.27 5.71
CA HIS A 51 -18.61 -1.31 5.25
C HIS A 51 -17.26 -1.19 5.94
N ASP A 52 -16.69 -2.32 6.33
CA ASP A 52 -15.38 -2.42 6.95
C ASP A 52 -14.29 -2.37 5.86
N PRO A 53 -13.45 -1.32 5.81
CA PRO A 53 -12.36 -1.21 4.84
C PRO A 53 -11.21 -2.18 5.09
N GLY A 54 -11.21 -2.89 6.24
CA GLY A 54 -10.29 -3.96 6.59
C GLY A 54 -10.86 -5.37 6.39
N HIS A 55 -12.11 -5.49 5.96
CA HIS A 55 -12.72 -6.79 5.67
C HIS A 55 -11.88 -7.55 4.64
N GLN A 56 -11.80 -8.88 4.77
CA GLN A 56 -11.07 -9.76 3.87
C GLN A 56 -12.05 -10.74 3.24
N ALA A 57 -12.20 -10.67 1.94
CA ALA A 57 -13.16 -11.45 1.17
C ALA A 57 -12.44 -12.48 0.27
N GLU A 58 -12.93 -13.72 0.27
CA GLU A 58 -12.33 -14.83 -0.47
C GLU A 58 -12.43 -14.60 -1.99
N GLU A 59 -13.50 -13.99 -2.48
CA GLU A 59 -13.71 -13.65 -3.89
C GLU A 59 -12.65 -12.67 -4.42
N TYR A 60 -12.03 -11.94 -3.51
CA TYR A 60 -10.92 -11.02 -3.77
C TYR A 60 -9.58 -11.57 -3.24
N GLY A 61 -9.47 -12.89 -3.05
CA GLY A 61 -8.24 -13.56 -2.66
C GLY A 61 -7.74 -13.21 -1.26
N MET A 62 -8.66 -12.91 -0.33
CA MET A 62 -8.39 -12.43 1.03
C MET A 62 -7.71 -11.05 1.07
N MET A 63 -7.83 -10.27 -0.01
CA MET A 63 -7.37 -8.88 -0.02
C MET A 63 -8.39 -7.96 0.65
N ILE A 64 -7.90 -6.79 1.06
CA ILE A 64 -8.73 -5.66 1.50
C ILE A 64 -9.03 -4.72 0.32
N PRO A 65 -10.08 -3.88 0.37
CA PRO A 65 -10.41 -2.93 -0.69
C PRO A 65 -9.24 -2.04 -1.15
N LEU A 66 -8.39 -1.58 -0.23
CA LEU A 66 -7.23 -0.76 -0.59
C LEU A 66 -6.22 -1.51 -1.49
N ALA A 67 -6.02 -2.81 -1.25
CA ALA A 67 -5.19 -3.65 -2.10
C ALA A 67 -5.84 -3.86 -3.48
N VAL A 68 -7.17 -4.00 -3.52
CA VAL A 68 -7.93 -4.10 -4.77
C VAL A 68 -7.85 -2.80 -5.59
N ALA A 69 -7.87 -1.62 -4.96
CA ALA A 69 -7.68 -0.34 -5.64
C ALA A 69 -6.31 -0.24 -6.35
N CYS A 70 -5.27 -0.89 -5.81
CA CYS A 70 -3.95 -0.96 -6.45
C CYS A 70 -3.99 -1.77 -7.75
N ALA A 71 -4.87 -2.77 -7.82
CA ALA A 71 -5.07 -3.62 -8.99
C ALA A 71 -6.04 -3.03 -10.03
N SER A 72 -6.69 -1.89 -9.73
CA SER A 72 -7.61 -1.22 -10.64
C SER A 72 -6.98 -0.96 -12.01
N ARG A 73 -7.82 -0.99 -13.05
CA ARG A 73 -7.44 -0.69 -14.43
C ARG A 73 -8.53 0.16 -15.09
N PRO A 74 -8.20 0.92 -16.15
CA PRO A 74 -9.20 1.63 -16.94
C PRO A 74 -10.31 0.68 -17.42
N VAL A 75 -11.56 1.06 -17.14
CA VAL A 75 -12.76 0.29 -17.46
C VAL A 75 -13.67 1.14 -18.35
N PRO A 76 -13.80 0.81 -19.66
CA PRO A 76 -14.55 1.65 -20.60
C PRO A 76 -16.05 1.77 -20.30
N TRP A 77 -16.64 0.80 -19.61
CA TRP A 77 -18.07 0.76 -19.30
C TRP A 77 -18.50 1.62 -18.11
N CYS A 78 -17.57 2.16 -17.32
CA CYS A 78 -17.85 3.22 -16.32
C CYS A 78 -18.11 4.56 -17.01
N ARG A 79 -19.08 4.59 -17.93
CA ARG A 79 -19.30 5.68 -18.90
C ARG A 79 -19.51 7.04 -18.25
N LEU A 80 -20.20 7.09 -17.10
CA LEU A 80 -20.50 8.34 -16.41
C LEU A 80 -19.26 8.82 -15.63
N ALA A 81 -18.65 7.95 -14.83
CA ALA A 81 -17.41 8.29 -14.12
C ALA A 81 -16.27 8.70 -15.07
N ASN A 82 -16.16 8.05 -16.25
CA ASN A 82 -15.18 8.40 -17.28
C ASN A 82 -15.44 9.75 -17.95
N LYS A 83 -16.68 10.24 -17.93
CA LYS A 83 -17.05 11.56 -18.46
C LYS A 83 -16.67 12.68 -17.49
N GLU A 84 -16.75 12.40 -16.19
CA GLU A 84 -16.46 13.37 -15.13
C GLU A 84 -14.96 13.51 -14.87
N HIS A 85 -14.25 12.38 -14.78
CA HIS A 85 -12.82 12.37 -14.46
C HIS A 85 -12.08 11.23 -15.17
N ASP A 86 -10.82 11.48 -15.52
CA ASP A 86 -9.94 10.42 -16.04
C ASP A 86 -9.68 9.34 -14.98
N TRP A 87 -9.45 8.10 -15.43
CA TRP A 87 -9.30 6.96 -14.55
C TRP A 87 -8.12 7.11 -13.55
N TYR A 88 -7.01 7.72 -13.96
CA TYR A 88 -5.84 7.85 -13.08
C TYR A 88 -6.13 8.80 -11.91
N SER A 89 -6.77 9.94 -12.20
CA SER A 89 -7.25 10.87 -11.16
C SER A 89 -8.25 10.19 -10.22
N ARG A 90 -9.17 9.37 -10.76
CA ARG A 90 -10.11 8.61 -9.93
C ARG A 90 -9.40 7.60 -9.03
N GLN A 91 -8.47 6.80 -9.58
CA GLN A 91 -7.70 5.82 -8.80
C GLN A 91 -6.93 6.48 -7.66
N LYS A 92 -6.29 7.62 -7.94
CA LYS A 92 -5.61 8.44 -6.93
C LYS A 92 -6.53 8.83 -5.78
N HIS A 93 -7.73 9.32 -6.07
CA HIS A 93 -8.69 9.71 -5.04
C HIS A 93 -9.24 8.49 -4.27
N THR A 94 -9.52 7.38 -4.96
CA THR A 94 -9.94 6.12 -4.34
C THR A 94 -8.90 5.59 -3.36
N ILE A 95 -7.62 5.54 -3.76
CA ILE A 95 -6.53 5.11 -2.89
C ILE A 95 -6.43 6.02 -1.65
N ARG A 96 -6.51 7.34 -1.83
CA ARG A 96 -6.45 8.29 -0.71
C ARG A 96 -7.59 8.10 0.29
N ALA A 97 -8.83 7.96 -0.20
CA ALA A 97 -10.00 7.75 0.66
C ALA A 97 -9.86 6.45 1.48
N LEU A 98 -9.38 5.36 0.87
CA LEU A 98 -9.17 4.09 1.55
C LEU A 98 -8.00 4.14 2.54
N VAL A 99 -6.87 4.77 2.18
CA VAL A 99 -5.71 4.91 3.09
C VAL A 99 -6.09 5.58 4.40
N SER A 100 -6.99 6.58 4.38
CA SER A 100 -7.39 7.29 5.61
C SER A 100 -8.25 6.48 6.57
N VAL A 101 -8.85 5.38 6.13
CA VAL A 101 -9.79 4.58 6.93
C VAL A 101 -9.35 3.13 7.14
N THR A 102 -8.34 2.66 6.39
CA THR A 102 -7.80 1.31 6.50
C THR A 102 -6.72 1.22 7.59
N ASP A 103 -6.73 0.15 8.38
CA ASP A 103 -5.59 -0.21 9.22
C ASP A 103 -4.36 -0.61 8.36
N LEU A 104 -3.35 0.27 8.34
CA LEU A 104 -2.12 0.09 7.57
C LEU A 104 -1.18 -0.97 8.18
N SER A 105 -1.52 -1.55 9.33
CA SER A 105 -0.84 -2.72 9.89
C SER A 105 -1.16 -4.01 9.12
N TRP A 106 -2.23 -4.03 8.31
CA TRP A 106 -2.63 -5.19 7.51
C TRP A 106 -1.50 -5.72 6.61
N ARG A 107 -1.41 -7.05 6.49
CA ARG A 107 -0.42 -7.74 5.66
C ARG A 107 -1.05 -8.87 4.89
N TYR A 108 -0.68 -9.02 3.62
CA TYR A 108 -0.99 -10.19 2.80
C TYR A 108 0.28 -10.98 2.52
N ARG A 109 0.41 -12.18 3.09
CA ARG A 109 1.64 -13.00 2.93
C ARG A 109 2.91 -12.19 3.28
N GLN A 110 2.88 -11.47 4.40
CA GLN A 110 3.92 -10.53 4.87
C GLN A 110 4.11 -9.26 4.02
N LYS A 111 3.38 -9.08 2.91
CA LYS A 111 3.41 -7.85 2.11
C LYS A 111 2.56 -6.76 2.77
N THR A 112 3.15 -5.58 2.97
CA THR A 112 2.40 -4.35 3.29
C THR A 112 1.64 -3.86 2.06
N ILE A 113 0.74 -2.89 2.24
CA ILE A 113 0.03 -2.28 1.10
C ILE A 113 0.98 -1.65 0.07
N LEU A 114 2.12 -1.11 0.51
CA LEU A 114 3.14 -0.57 -0.38
C LEU A 114 3.75 -1.66 -1.27
N HIS A 115 3.94 -2.86 -0.74
CA HIS A 115 4.43 -4.00 -1.54
C HIS A 115 3.41 -4.47 -2.56
N ILE A 116 2.11 -4.41 -2.24
CA ILE A 116 1.05 -4.66 -3.23
C ILE A 116 1.11 -3.62 -4.35
N ALA A 117 1.28 -2.33 -4.02
CA ALA A 117 1.44 -1.28 -5.03
C ALA A 117 2.68 -1.50 -5.92
N LEU A 118 3.79 -2.00 -5.37
CA LEU A 118 5.00 -2.36 -6.14
C LEU A 118 4.72 -3.42 -7.21
N ASP A 119 3.92 -4.44 -6.88
CA ASP A 119 3.52 -5.50 -7.82
C ASP A 119 2.74 -4.92 -9.01
N HIS A 120 1.99 -3.82 -8.79
CA HIS A 120 1.18 -3.14 -9.81
C HIS A 120 1.92 -2.04 -10.59
N GLY A 121 3.16 -1.69 -10.20
CA GLY A 121 4.06 -0.88 -11.02
C GLY A 121 4.25 0.57 -10.56
N PRO A 122 5.09 1.34 -11.27
CA PRO A 122 5.58 2.65 -10.82
C PRO A 122 4.48 3.68 -10.57
N ASP A 123 3.46 3.73 -11.42
CA ASP A 123 2.40 4.73 -11.32
C ASP A 123 1.57 4.55 -10.05
N VAL A 124 1.14 3.31 -9.77
CA VAL A 124 0.40 2.96 -8.54
C VAL A 124 1.30 3.10 -7.31
N THR A 125 2.57 2.72 -7.43
CA THR A 125 3.56 2.91 -6.35
C THR A 125 3.67 4.37 -5.96
N LYS A 126 3.79 5.28 -6.93
CA LYS A 126 3.87 6.72 -6.67
C LYS A 126 2.60 7.24 -5.98
N LEU A 127 1.43 6.83 -6.46
CA LEU A 127 0.15 7.19 -5.82
C LEU A 127 0.10 6.73 -4.36
N MET A 128 0.54 5.50 -4.08
CA MET A 128 0.55 4.93 -2.75
C MET A 128 1.56 5.63 -1.83
N ILE A 129 2.77 5.93 -2.31
CA ILE A 129 3.78 6.69 -1.54
C ILE A 129 3.24 8.07 -1.14
N ASP A 130 2.60 8.76 -2.08
CA ASP A 130 1.99 10.07 -1.85
C ASP A 130 0.83 9.97 -0.85
N ALA A 131 -0.05 8.96 -1.00
CA ALA A 131 -1.21 8.77 -0.13
C ALA A 131 -0.83 8.40 1.31
N LEU A 132 0.21 7.57 1.48
CA LEU A 132 0.76 7.20 2.78
C LEU A 132 1.60 8.32 3.43
N ALA A 133 1.91 9.37 2.68
CA ALA A 133 2.78 10.47 3.11
C ALA A 133 4.12 9.98 3.71
N ILE A 134 4.73 8.96 3.09
CA ILE A 134 5.89 8.22 3.64
C ILE A 134 7.03 9.14 4.10
N ALA A 135 7.31 10.23 3.37
CA ALA A 135 8.37 11.16 3.74
C ALA A 135 8.22 11.74 5.16
N LYS A 136 6.97 11.88 5.63
CA LYS A 136 6.58 12.42 6.93
C LYS A 136 6.35 11.35 8.00
N ASP A 137 6.39 10.06 7.63
CA ASP A 137 6.18 8.96 8.57
C ASP A 137 7.46 8.71 9.40
N PRO A 138 7.44 8.91 10.72
CA PRO A 138 8.61 8.70 11.58
C PRO A 138 9.00 7.22 11.69
N GLU A 139 8.08 6.29 11.41
CA GLU A 139 8.31 4.84 11.50
C GLU A 139 8.57 4.19 10.13
N LYS A 140 8.70 5.00 9.06
CA LYS A 140 8.78 4.51 7.67
C LYS A 140 9.79 3.39 7.47
N ASP A 141 10.94 3.45 8.14
CA ASP A 141 12.01 2.48 7.96
C ASP A 141 11.67 1.10 8.54
N GLU A 142 10.80 1.03 9.57
CA GLU A 142 10.35 -0.22 10.18
C GLU A 142 8.99 -0.69 9.65
N ARG A 143 8.05 0.25 9.49
CA ARG A 143 6.65 -0.02 9.14
C ARG A 143 6.49 -0.72 7.78
N TYR A 144 7.33 -0.36 6.82
CA TYR A 144 7.25 -0.83 5.44
C TYR A 144 8.26 -1.93 5.10
N LEU A 145 8.78 -2.65 6.10
CA LEU A 145 9.63 -3.82 5.84
C LEU A 145 8.80 -5.02 5.37
N TYR A 146 9.35 -5.77 4.42
CA TYR A 146 8.87 -7.12 4.08
C TYR A 146 9.75 -8.16 4.77
N THR A 147 9.16 -9.20 5.34
CA THR A 147 9.89 -10.33 5.93
C THR A 147 9.66 -11.58 5.08
N ASP A 148 10.74 -12.20 4.62
CA ASP A 148 10.67 -13.48 3.90
C ASP A 148 10.53 -14.68 4.85
N ARG A 149 10.40 -15.89 4.28
CA ARG A 149 10.25 -17.13 5.05
C ARG A 149 11.50 -17.50 5.86
N SER A 150 12.65 -16.91 5.54
CA SER A 150 13.93 -17.13 6.22
C SER A 150 14.22 -16.07 7.29
N GLY A 151 13.23 -15.21 7.61
CA GLY A 151 13.35 -14.17 8.62
C GLY A 151 14.18 -12.96 8.18
N ILE A 152 14.52 -12.85 6.89
CA ILE A 152 15.21 -11.67 6.37
C ILE A 152 14.19 -10.56 6.11
N ARG A 153 14.47 -9.38 6.65
CA ARG A 153 13.70 -8.16 6.47
C ARG A 153 14.30 -7.34 5.35
N TYR A 154 13.46 -6.76 4.48
CA TYR A 154 13.88 -5.97 3.33
C TYR A 154 13.14 -4.62 3.34
N SER A 155 13.90 -3.53 3.19
CA SER A 155 13.32 -2.24 2.79
C SER A 155 12.66 -2.36 1.40
N PRO A 156 11.67 -1.51 1.07
CA PRO A 156 10.97 -1.59 -0.21
C PRO A 156 11.89 -1.60 -1.44
N ASP A 157 12.98 -0.83 -1.42
CA ASP A 157 13.94 -0.81 -2.53
C ASP A 157 14.77 -2.11 -2.62
N GLN A 158 15.11 -2.74 -1.49
CA GLN A 158 15.80 -4.03 -1.46
C GLN A 158 14.84 -5.15 -1.89
N TYR A 159 13.57 -5.08 -1.52
CA TYR A 159 12.52 -5.95 -2.05
C TYR A 159 12.45 -5.86 -3.59
N ILE A 160 12.42 -4.65 -4.15
CA ILE A 160 12.42 -4.44 -5.62
C ILE A 160 13.67 -5.06 -6.27
N LYS A 161 14.85 -4.81 -5.69
CA LYS A 161 16.13 -5.25 -6.26
C LYS A 161 16.23 -6.78 -6.24
N ARG A 162 15.89 -7.41 -5.12
CA ARG A 162 16.23 -8.81 -4.83
C ARG A 162 15.10 -9.80 -5.06
N LEU A 163 13.86 -9.42 -4.77
CA LEU A 163 12.73 -10.36 -4.69
C LEU A 163 11.70 -10.13 -5.79
N LEU A 164 11.49 -8.89 -6.23
CA LEU A 164 10.49 -8.61 -7.26
C LEU A 164 10.98 -9.07 -8.64
N GLU A 165 10.23 -9.97 -9.27
CA GLU A 165 10.55 -10.53 -10.59
C GLU A 165 9.93 -9.70 -11.71
N VAL A 166 10.60 -8.61 -12.08
CA VAL A 166 10.23 -7.73 -13.19
C VAL A 166 11.46 -7.30 -13.98
N SER A 167 11.26 -6.75 -15.19
CA SER A 167 12.35 -6.26 -16.04
C SER A 167 13.23 -5.24 -15.33
N SER A 168 14.51 -5.19 -15.69
CA SER A 168 15.47 -4.24 -15.11
C SER A 168 15.05 -2.78 -15.28
N SER A 169 14.40 -2.44 -16.40
CA SER A 169 13.85 -1.09 -16.62
C SER A 169 12.73 -0.76 -15.63
N ARG A 170 11.83 -1.72 -15.37
CA ARG A 170 10.76 -1.57 -14.38
C ARG A 170 11.30 -1.49 -12.96
N LYS A 171 12.31 -2.28 -12.60
CA LYS A 171 13.02 -2.16 -11.31
C LYS A 171 13.59 -0.75 -11.11
N LYS A 172 14.27 -0.20 -12.12
CA LYS A 172 14.82 1.17 -12.07
C LYS A 172 13.72 2.21 -11.84
N ALA A 173 12.61 2.11 -12.58
CA ALA A 173 11.48 3.02 -12.41
C ALA A 173 10.85 2.94 -11.01
N LEU A 174 10.68 1.72 -10.47
CA LEU A 174 10.16 1.51 -9.11
C LEU A 174 11.08 2.06 -8.03
N VAL A 175 12.39 1.81 -8.13
CA VAL A 175 13.36 2.39 -7.18
C VAL A 175 13.34 3.91 -7.23
N LYS A 176 13.16 4.50 -8.41
CA LYS A 176 13.04 5.96 -8.58
C LYS A 176 11.85 6.56 -7.84
N CYS A 177 10.75 5.83 -7.67
CA CYS A 177 9.60 6.30 -6.89
C CYS A 177 9.95 6.63 -5.43
N PHE A 178 11.04 6.08 -4.88
CA PHE A 178 11.47 6.31 -3.49
C PHE A 178 12.42 7.50 -3.33
N GLU A 179 12.84 8.15 -4.41
CA GLU A 179 13.64 9.37 -4.34
C GLU A 179 12.89 10.45 -3.53
N GLY A 180 13.54 11.02 -2.51
CA GLY A 180 12.94 12.05 -1.65
C GLY A 180 12.06 11.54 -0.50
N THR A 181 11.82 10.23 -0.38
CA THR A 181 11.09 9.67 0.78
C THR A 181 11.93 9.64 2.06
N GLY A 182 13.26 9.67 1.91
CA GLY A 182 14.20 9.54 3.02
C GLY A 182 14.20 8.16 3.67
N MET A 183 13.67 7.13 3.01
CA MET A 183 13.74 5.75 3.48
C MET A 183 15.16 5.19 3.35
N ILE A 184 15.60 4.46 4.36
CA ILE A 184 16.92 3.83 4.40
C ILE A 184 16.87 2.50 3.64
N SER A 185 17.77 2.34 2.68
CA SER A 185 17.99 1.08 1.98
C SER A 185 18.71 0.08 2.87
N ARG A 186 18.02 -0.98 3.29
CA ARG A 186 18.55 -1.98 4.21
C ARG A 186 17.87 -3.33 4.05
N TYR A 187 18.64 -4.38 4.28
CA TYR A 187 18.10 -5.73 4.42
C TYR A 187 18.97 -6.50 5.39
N TYR A 188 18.34 -7.21 6.32
CA TYR A 188 18.99 -7.80 7.50
C TYR A 188 18.10 -8.86 8.15
N ARG A 189 18.70 -9.73 8.95
CA ARG A 189 17.96 -10.66 9.83
C ARG A 189 17.63 -9.93 11.15
N GLY A 190 16.44 -10.18 11.72
CA GLY A 190 15.93 -9.45 12.89
C GLY A 190 16.86 -9.47 14.13
N PRO A 191 16.66 -8.54 15.09
CA PRO A 191 17.47 -8.50 16.31
C PRO A 191 17.30 -9.79 17.11
N GLY A 192 18.40 -10.55 17.27
CA GLY A 192 18.44 -11.78 18.07
C GLY A 192 18.88 -13.05 17.33
N GLU A 193 19.06 -13.03 16.01
CA GLU A 193 19.37 -14.27 15.26
C GLU A 193 20.62 -14.15 14.36
N GLY A 194 21.80 -14.30 14.95
CA GLY A 194 23.03 -14.71 14.25
C GLY A 194 23.69 -13.71 13.29
N ASP A 195 24.60 -14.24 12.46
CA ASP A 195 25.44 -13.47 11.53
C ASP A 195 24.63 -12.81 10.40
N GLN A 196 24.94 -11.53 10.17
CA GLN A 196 24.43 -10.73 9.06
C GLN A 196 24.83 -11.38 7.71
N PRO A 197 23.89 -11.78 6.84
CA PRO A 197 24.24 -12.45 5.58
C PRO A 197 25.15 -11.58 4.70
N ASP A 198 26.02 -12.19 3.90
CA ASP A 198 26.98 -11.48 3.05
C ASP A 198 26.30 -10.37 2.20
N GLY A 199 26.87 -9.18 2.28
CA GLY A 199 26.39 -7.98 1.58
C GLY A 199 25.17 -7.28 2.21
N CYS A 200 24.59 -7.82 3.29
CA CYS A 200 23.52 -7.14 4.03
C CYS A 200 24.01 -5.79 4.56
N ARG A 201 23.12 -4.80 4.59
CA ARG A 201 23.34 -3.53 5.31
C ARG A 201 22.29 -3.47 6.41
N GLY A 202 22.70 -3.82 7.63
CA GLY A 202 21.86 -3.73 8.82
C GLY A 202 21.69 -2.30 9.33
N ILE A 203 21.00 -2.17 10.46
CA ILE A 203 20.93 -0.93 11.22
C ILE A 203 22.37 -0.59 11.62
N VAL A 204 22.88 0.58 11.21
CA VAL A 204 24.13 1.12 11.76
C VAL A 204 23.88 1.19 13.25
N ALA A 205 24.64 0.45 14.07
CA ALA A 205 24.51 0.47 15.51
C ALA A 205 24.82 1.88 16.02
N GLY A 206 23.81 2.75 16.03
CA GLY A 206 23.79 4.03 16.72
C GLY A 206 23.77 3.73 18.21
N ASN A 207 24.93 3.32 18.73
CA ASN A 207 25.37 3.42 20.14
C ASN A 207 26.73 2.77 20.39
N GLN A 208 27.34 2.04 19.44
CA GLN A 208 28.69 1.48 19.67
C GLN A 208 29.82 2.51 19.40
N THR A 209 29.60 3.50 18.54
CA THR A 209 30.62 4.52 18.25
C THR A 209 30.76 5.55 19.39
N LEU A 210 29.66 5.88 20.10
CA LEU A 210 29.70 6.77 21.26
C LEU A 210 30.29 6.08 22.50
N GLY A 211 29.98 4.80 22.72
CA GLY A 211 30.58 4.01 23.81
C GLY A 211 32.10 3.89 23.69
N MET A 212 32.62 3.64 22.48
CA MET A 212 34.07 3.54 22.27
C MET A 212 34.81 4.88 22.37
N ILE A 213 34.15 6.00 22.03
CA ILE A 213 34.74 7.35 22.17
C ILE A 213 34.76 7.75 23.65
N LEU A 214 33.71 7.47 24.41
CA LEU A 214 33.65 7.76 25.85
C LEU A 214 34.62 6.89 26.67
N GLU A 215 34.76 5.60 26.36
CA GLU A 215 35.75 4.74 27.04
C GLU A 215 37.20 5.15 26.74
N ARG A 216 37.49 5.67 25.55
CA ARG A 216 38.84 6.19 25.23
C ARG A 216 39.15 7.51 25.93
N ILE A 217 38.15 8.35 26.17
CA ILE A 217 38.32 9.61 26.90
C ILE A 217 38.50 9.34 28.40
N GLN A 218 37.82 8.34 28.97
CA GLN A 218 37.94 7.97 30.39
C GLN A 218 39.23 7.22 30.75
N ARG A 219 39.94 6.63 29.77
CA ARG A 219 41.26 5.98 29.98
C ARG A 219 42.45 6.89 29.70
N ALA A 220 42.20 8.13 29.27
CA ALA A 220 43.22 9.11 28.91
C ALA A 220 43.26 10.34 29.84
N GLY A 221 42.46 10.34 30.91
CA GLY A 221 42.54 11.27 32.04
C GLY A 221 42.87 10.53 33.33
#